data_AF-A0A7H0GJK5-F1
#
_entry.id   AF-A0A7H0GJK5-F1
#
_cell.length_a   1.000
_cell.length_b   1.000
_cell.length_c   1.000
_cell.angle_alpha   90.00
_cell.angle_beta   90.00
_cell.angle_gamma   90.00
#
_symmetry.space_group_name_H-M   'P 1'
#
loop_
_entity.id
_entity.type
_entity.pdbx_description
1 polymer ?
#
loop_
_entity_poly.entity_id
_entity_poly.type
_entity_poly.pdbx_seq_one_letter_code
_entity_poly.pdbx_strand_id
1 'polypeptide(L)'
;MSTTTARILSRWTLWTGAALALAACADKPPTPDWKVNAHGSVQRASDAYLSGKSRVADQEWRTARSEVSRTGSVEQLALVELNRCAAQVASAQLQECSAFESLRADASVAEQAYADYLAGRPLAAAQIALLPEAQRKAASDVGAIKAIADPLSQLVAAGAALKAGRATPETLVTATETASAQGWSHALLGWLSLRAERARALGDVDLATALQRRMALIESQGQPAAASANGARADEKSEKASVRRP
;
A
#
# COMPACT_ATOMS: atom_id res chain seq x y z
N MET A 1 73.62 52.26 -17.09
CA MET A 1 73.32 50.84 -16.82
C MET A 1 71.82 50.76 -16.56
N SER A 2 70.97 50.90 -17.58
CA SER A 2 70.57 49.95 -18.63
C SER A 2 69.38 49.07 -18.21
N THR A 3 68.21 49.51 -18.71
CA THR A 3 67.11 48.75 -19.35
C THR A 3 66.15 47.84 -18.57
N THR A 4 64.91 48.32 -18.56
CA THR A 4 63.57 47.67 -18.52
C THR A 4 63.35 46.58 -19.59
N THR A 5 62.78 45.41 -19.23
CA THR A 5 62.03 44.43 -20.07
C THR A 5 61.69 43.22 -19.16
N ALA A 6 60.61 42.42 -19.22
CA ALA A 6 59.29 42.40 -19.84
C ALA A 6 58.58 41.08 -19.41
N ARG A 7 57.31 40.94 -19.83
CA ARG A 7 56.51 39.70 -19.97
C ARG A 7 55.83 39.21 -18.68
N ILE A 8 54.59 39.60 -18.39
CA ILE A 8 53.34 39.26 -19.13
C ILE A 8 53.41 37.80 -19.60
N LEU A 9 53.08 36.84 -18.73
CA LEU A 9 52.70 35.45 -19.05
C LEU A 9 52.40 34.70 -17.72
N SER A 10 51.39 35.15 -16.95
CA SER A 10 50.99 34.41 -15.73
C SER A 10 49.50 34.53 -15.40
N ARG A 11 48.63 34.55 -16.43
CA ARG A 11 47.17 34.58 -16.22
C ARG A 11 46.38 33.59 -17.08
N TRP A 12 47.04 32.76 -17.88
CA TRP A 12 46.37 31.91 -18.89
C TRP A 12 46.45 30.40 -18.63
N THR A 13 47.00 29.96 -17.50
CA THR A 13 47.14 28.53 -17.16
C THR A 13 46.10 28.02 -16.15
N LEU A 14 45.14 28.84 -15.72
CA LEU A 14 44.13 28.45 -14.73
C LEU A 14 42.74 28.11 -15.31
N TRP A 15 42.57 28.10 -16.63
CA TRP A 15 41.26 27.93 -17.29
C TRP A 15 41.11 26.64 -18.11
N THR A 16 42.08 25.73 -18.09
CA THR A 16 42.01 24.48 -18.88
C THR A 16 41.75 23.22 -18.03
N GLY A 17 41.83 23.30 -16.71
CA GLY A 17 41.61 22.15 -15.82
C GLY A 17 40.15 21.88 -15.42
N ALA A 18 39.25 22.86 -15.56
CA ALA A 18 37.88 22.77 -15.04
C ALA A 18 36.87 22.10 -16.00
N ALA A 19 37.22 21.91 -17.27
CA ALA A 19 36.28 21.38 -18.28
C ALA A 19 36.27 19.84 -18.42
N LEU A 20 37.28 19.14 -17.87
CA LEU A 20 37.44 17.69 -18.07
C LEU A 20 36.83 16.80 -16.98
N ALA A 21 36.24 17.38 -15.92
CA ALA A 21 35.65 16.61 -14.82
C ALA A 21 34.13 16.35 -14.95
N LEU A 22 33.48 16.82 -16.02
CA LEU A 22 32.01 16.74 -16.18
C LEU A 22 31.53 15.60 -17.11
N ALA A 23 32.42 14.83 -17.74
CA ALA A 23 32.04 13.76 -18.67
C ALA A 23 31.93 12.36 -18.03
N ALA A 24 32.22 12.20 -16.74
CA ALA A 24 32.41 10.87 -16.12
C ALA A 24 31.19 10.31 -15.34
N CYS A 25 30.02 10.94 -15.38
CA CYS A 25 28.83 10.48 -14.63
C CYS A 25 27.71 9.87 -15.49
N ALA A 26 27.89 9.70 -16.80
CA ALA A 26 26.80 9.32 -17.72
C ALA A 26 26.76 7.85 -18.17
N ASP A 27 27.74 7.01 -17.80
CA ASP A 27 27.83 5.61 -18.27
C ASP A 27 27.09 4.60 -17.37
N LYS A 28 25.86 4.90 -16.95
CA LYS A 28 24.99 3.87 -16.35
C LYS A 28 24.09 3.28 -17.43
N PRO A 29 24.15 1.96 -17.68
CA PRO A 29 23.22 1.33 -18.60
C PRO A 29 21.78 1.57 -18.14
N PRO A 30 20.83 1.79 -19.06
CA PRO A 30 19.44 2.03 -18.70
C PRO A 30 18.87 0.84 -17.93
N THR A 31 18.00 1.13 -16.96
CA THR A 31 17.27 0.08 -16.24
C THR A 31 16.46 -0.76 -17.23
N PRO A 32 16.55 -2.10 -17.21
CA PRO A 32 15.77 -2.94 -18.11
C PRO A 32 14.26 -2.73 -17.98
N ASP A 33 13.55 -2.70 -19.10
CA ASP A 33 12.11 -2.40 -19.16
C ASP A 33 11.26 -3.31 -18.28
N TRP A 34 11.60 -4.61 -18.21
CA TRP A 34 10.88 -5.58 -17.37
C TRP A 34 10.81 -5.13 -15.90
N LYS A 35 11.88 -4.49 -15.39
CA LYS A 35 11.95 -4.05 -13.99
C LYS A 35 11.04 -2.84 -13.74
N VAL A 36 11.01 -1.91 -14.70
CA VAL A 36 10.12 -0.74 -14.65
C VAL A 36 8.66 -1.18 -14.75
N ASN A 37 8.35 -2.07 -15.70
CA ASN A 37 7.00 -2.58 -15.92
C ASN A 37 6.50 -3.41 -14.73
N ALA A 38 7.33 -4.30 -14.18
CA ALA A 38 6.99 -5.10 -13.02
C ALA A 38 6.71 -4.22 -11.80
N HIS A 39 7.60 -3.29 -11.46
CA HIS A 39 7.41 -2.40 -10.33
C HIS A 39 6.18 -1.50 -10.51
N GLY A 40 5.99 -0.90 -11.69
CA GLY A 40 4.81 -0.09 -11.99
C GLY A 40 3.51 -0.89 -11.85
N SER A 41 3.51 -2.16 -12.29
CA SER A 41 2.34 -3.05 -12.16
C SER A 41 2.08 -3.42 -10.70
N VAL A 42 3.11 -3.71 -9.90
CA VAL A 42 2.95 -3.95 -8.45
C VAL A 42 2.30 -2.74 -7.76
N GLN A 43 2.75 -1.52 -8.06
CA GLN A 43 2.17 -0.30 -7.45
C GLN A 43 0.70 -0.11 -7.83
N ARG A 44 0.37 -0.25 -9.12
CA ARG A 44 -1.02 -0.16 -9.60
C ARG A 44 -1.90 -1.28 -9.03
N ALA A 45 -1.35 -2.48 -8.87
CA ALA A 45 -2.06 -3.61 -8.29
C ALA A 45 -2.37 -3.37 -6.81
N SER A 46 -1.40 -2.89 -6.04
CA SER A 46 -1.58 -2.52 -4.63
C SER A 46 -2.64 -1.43 -4.46
N ASP A 47 -2.55 -0.32 -5.20
CA ASP A 47 -3.55 0.76 -5.14
C ASP A 47 -4.95 0.25 -5.54
N ALA A 48 -5.05 -0.46 -6.67
CA ALA A 48 -6.31 -1.03 -7.12
C ALA A 48 -6.91 -1.99 -6.09
N TYR A 49 -6.08 -2.80 -5.42
CA TYR A 49 -6.52 -3.71 -4.38
C TYR A 49 -7.08 -2.97 -3.17
N LEU A 50 -6.33 -2.00 -2.64
CA LEU A 50 -6.71 -1.20 -1.47
C LEU A 50 -7.97 -0.36 -1.74
N SER A 51 -8.18 0.09 -2.98
CA SER A 51 -9.39 0.80 -3.45
C SER A 51 -10.54 -0.12 -3.89
N GLY A 52 -10.42 -1.45 -3.74
CA GLY A 52 -11.51 -2.39 -4.08
C GLY A 52 -11.76 -2.61 -5.57
N LYS A 53 -10.82 -2.21 -6.44
CA LYS A 53 -10.85 -2.45 -7.89
C LYS A 53 -10.25 -3.83 -8.21
N SER A 54 -10.84 -4.90 -7.67
CA SER A 54 -10.28 -6.27 -7.69
C SER A 54 -9.85 -6.74 -9.09
N ARG A 55 -10.69 -6.53 -10.12
CA ARG A 55 -10.37 -6.91 -11.51
C ARG A 55 -9.11 -6.21 -12.04
N VAL A 56 -8.90 -4.95 -11.68
CA VAL A 56 -7.70 -4.18 -12.06
C VAL A 56 -6.49 -4.73 -11.31
N ALA A 57 -6.63 -4.94 -9.99
CA ALA A 57 -5.57 -5.52 -9.18
C ALA A 57 -5.10 -6.88 -9.73
N ASP A 58 -6.03 -7.80 -10.04
CA ASP A 58 -5.71 -9.12 -10.58
C ASP A 58 -5.04 -9.08 -11.95
N GLN A 59 -5.39 -8.10 -12.78
CA GLN A 59 -4.70 -7.88 -14.05
C GLN A 59 -3.26 -7.42 -13.82
N GLU A 60 -3.06 -6.43 -12.96
CA GLU A 60 -1.73 -5.86 -12.69
C GLU A 60 -0.81 -6.85 -11.96
N TRP A 61 -1.34 -7.68 -11.05
CA TRP A 61 -0.58 -8.79 -10.46
C TRP A 61 -0.17 -9.83 -11.51
N ARG A 62 -1.01 -10.11 -12.52
CA ARG A 62 -0.63 -10.99 -13.65
C ARG A 62 0.45 -10.35 -14.52
N THR A 63 0.34 -9.05 -14.81
CA THR A 63 1.35 -8.30 -15.57
C THR A 63 2.71 -8.32 -14.84
N ALA A 64 2.74 -8.02 -13.54
CA ALA A 64 3.97 -8.04 -12.74
C ALA A 64 4.67 -9.41 -12.78
N ARG A 65 3.90 -10.49 -12.56
CA ARG A 65 4.42 -11.86 -12.66
C ARG A 65 4.94 -12.20 -14.05
N SER A 66 4.23 -11.77 -15.11
CA SER A 66 4.63 -12.03 -16.49
C SER A 66 5.91 -11.29 -16.87
N GLU A 67 6.18 -10.10 -16.33
CA GLU A 67 7.42 -9.38 -16.61
C GLU A 67 8.61 -10.01 -15.88
N VAL A 68 8.41 -10.40 -14.63
CA VAL A 68 9.44 -11.09 -13.84
C VAL A 68 9.74 -12.48 -14.40
N SER A 69 8.73 -13.24 -14.84
CA SER A 69 8.95 -14.61 -15.34
C SER A 69 9.87 -14.68 -16.55
N ARG A 70 9.97 -13.59 -17.34
CA ARG A 70 10.90 -13.46 -18.48
C ARG A 70 12.37 -13.53 -18.06
N THR A 71 12.68 -13.30 -16.79
CA THR A 71 14.04 -13.39 -16.24
C THR A 71 14.37 -14.76 -15.68
N GLY A 72 13.36 -15.61 -15.44
CA GLY A 72 13.51 -16.89 -14.74
C GLY A 72 13.87 -16.76 -13.25
N SER A 73 13.83 -15.55 -12.67
CA SER A 73 14.21 -15.31 -11.28
C SER A 73 13.06 -15.63 -10.32
N VAL A 74 13.22 -16.71 -9.55
CA VAL A 74 12.27 -17.10 -8.49
C VAL A 74 12.25 -16.08 -7.35
N GLU A 75 13.42 -15.55 -6.97
CA GLU A 75 13.56 -14.49 -5.97
C GLU A 75 12.71 -13.25 -6.31
N GLN A 76 12.80 -12.74 -7.56
CA GLN A 76 11.99 -11.60 -7.99
C GLN A 76 10.48 -11.92 -7.99
N LEU A 77 10.11 -13.17 -8.29
CA LEU A 77 8.71 -13.60 -8.25
C LEU A 77 8.21 -13.64 -6.80
N ALA A 78 9.05 -14.11 -5.87
CA ALA A 78 8.77 -14.08 -4.44
C ALA A 78 8.52 -12.65 -3.95
N LEU A 79 9.33 -11.68 -4.40
CA LEU A 79 9.09 -10.27 -4.06
C LEU A 79 7.72 -9.75 -4.54
N VAL A 80 7.27 -10.14 -5.74
CA VAL A 80 5.94 -9.76 -6.26
C VAL A 80 4.83 -10.32 -5.37
N GLU A 81 4.90 -11.61 -5.01
CA GLU A 81 3.90 -12.24 -4.14
C GLU A 81 3.94 -11.70 -2.71
N LEU A 82 5.12 -11.28 -2.23
CA LEU A 82 5.28 -10.64 -0.93
C LEU A 82 4.62 -9.25 -0.89
N ASN A 83 4.74 -8.47 -1.97
CA ASN A 83 4.02 -7.20 -2.11
C ASN A 83 2.50 -7.40 -2.14
N ARG A 84 2.03 -8.44 -2.83
CA ARG A 84 0.61 -8.82 -2.80
C ARG A 84 0.14 -9.16 -1.39
N CYS A 85 0.94 -9.92 -0.63
CA CYS A 85 0.61 -10.22 0.76
C CYS A 85 0.62 -8.96 1.64
N ALA A 86 1.54 -8.03 1.42
CA ALA A 86 1.56 -6.76 2.14
C ALA A 86 0.27 -5.93 1.89
N ALA A 87 -0.24 -5.87 0.65
CA ALA A 87 -1.50 -5.18 0.33
C ALA A 87 -2.72 -5.84 1.02
N GLN A 88 -2.70 -7.16 1.15
CA GLN A 88 -3.69 -7.93 1.92
C GLN A 88 -3.64 -7.59 3.41
N VAL A 89 -2.46 -7.66 4.01
CA VAL A 89 -2.23 -7.32 5.43
C VAL A 89 -2.64 -5.87 5.71
N ALA A 90 -2.31 -4.93 4.82
CA ALA A 90 -2.73 -3.52 4.91
C ALA A 90 -4.26 -3.35 4.87
N SER A 91 -4.98 -4.28 4.24
CA SER A 91 -6.45 -4.32 4.22
C SER A 91 -7.06 -5.10 5.38
N ALA A 92 -6.26 -5.43 6.40
CA ALA A 92 -6.64 -6.29 7.53
C ALA A 92 -7.15 -7.69 7.13
N GLN A 93 -6.73 -8.18 5.97
CA GLN A 93 -7.02 -9.54 5.51
C GLN A 93 -5.87 -10.46 5.90
N LEU A 94 -6.12 -11.30 6.90
CA LEU A 94 -5.10 -12.04 7.65
C LEU A 94 -4.88 -13.48 7.16
N GLN A 95 -5.28 -13.82 5.93
CA GLN A 95 -4.91 -15.12 5.35
C GLN A 95 -3.39 -15.27 5.20
N GLU A 96 -2.93 -16.51 5.16
CA GLU A 96 -1.51 -16.79 4.97
C GLU A 96 -1.02 -16.39 3.57
N CYS A 97 0.24 -15.95 3.48
CA CYS A 97 0.92 -15.59 2.23
C CYS A 97 1.29 -16.83 1.39
N SER A 98 0.36 -17.75 1.13
CA SER A 98 0.64 -19.09 0.58
C SER A 98 1.42 -19.08 -0.74
N ALA A 99 1.16 -18.10 -1.62
CA ALA A 99 1.90 -17.92 -2.85
C ALA A 99 3.39 -17.63 -2.60
N PHE A 100 3.71 -16.74 -1.65
CA PHE A 100 5.08 -16.49 -1.24
C PHE A 100 5.70 -17.72 -0.54
N GLU A 101 4.94 -18.39 0.33
CA GLU A 101 5.46 -19.56 1.08
C GLU A 101 5.95 -20.68 0.15
N SER A 102 5.32 -20.85 -1.02
CA SER A 102 5.80 -21.80 -2.05
C SER A 102 7.14 -21.43 -2.69
N LEU A 103 7.55 -20.16 -2.61
CA LEU A 103 8.76 -19.58 -3.19
C LEU A 103 9.83 -19.25 -2.12
N ARG A 104 9.50 -19.43 -0.83
CA ARG A 104 10.29 -18.95 0.31
C ARG A 104 11.75 -19.43 0.29
N ALA A 105 12.00 -20.65 -0.19
CA ALA A 105 13.35 -21.23 -0.22
C ALA A 105 14.32 -20.46 -1.13
N ASP A 106 13.80 -19.81 -2.17
CA ASP A 106 14.59 -19.04 -3.14
C ASP A 106 14.59 -17.53 -2.85
N ALA A 107 13.85 -17.10 -1.81
CA ALA A 107 13.78 -15.70 -1.41
C ALA A 107 15.02 -15.29 -0.59
N SER A 108 15.42 -14.03 -0.71
CA SER A 108 16.50 -13.46 0.11
C SER A 108 16.16 -13.50 1.60
N VAL A 109 17.19 -13.43 2.45
CA VAL A 109 17.01 -13.41 3.92
C VAL A 109 16.16 -12.23 4.37
N ALA A 110 16.25 -11.08 3.67
CA ALA A 110 15.44 -9.91 3.95
C ALA A 110 13.95 -10.13 3.61
N GLU A 111 13.66 -10.77 2.48
CA GLU A 111 12.29 -11.12 2.09
C GLU A 111 11.68 -12.15 3.04
N GLN A 112 12.44 -13.17 3.47
CA GLN A 112 11.98 -14.13 4.47
C GLN A 112 11.65 -13.44 5.80
N ALA A 113 12.51 -12.53 6.27
CA ALA A 113 12.25 -11.74 7.49
C ALA A 113 11.01 -10.85 7.35
N TYR A 114 10.80 -10.24 6.17
CA TYR A 114 9.62 -9.43 5.91
C TYR A 114 8.35 -10.29 5.81
N ALA A 115 8.41 -11.50 5.25
CA ALA A 115 7.30 -12.43 5.26
C ALA A 115 6.93 -12.89 6.68
N ASP A 116 7.93 -13.20 7.51
CA ASP A 116 7.71 -13.53 8.92
C ASP A 116 7.10 -12.35 9.69
N TYR A 117 7.52 -11.12 9.39
CA TYR A 117 6.90 -9.90 9.91
C TYR A 117 5.42 -9.78 9.53
N LEU A 118 5.09 -9.93 8.24
CA LEU A 118 3.71 -9.86 7.74
C LEU A 118 2.83 -10.97 8.33
N ALA A 119 3.40 -12.16 8.54
CA ALA A 119 2.73 -13.29 9.18
C ALA A 119 2.58 -13.13 10.70
N GLY A 120 3.07 -12.03 11.29
CA GLY A 120 3.00 -11.77 12.73
C GLY A 120 3.86 -12.70 13.58
N ARG A 121 4.87 -13.35 12.98
CA ARG A 121 5.79 -14.24 13.69
C ARG A 121 6.76 -13.43 14.55
N PRO A 122 7.21 -13.97 15.69
CA PRO A 122 8.23 -13.31 16.51
C PRO A 122 9.54 -13.17 15.72
N LEU A 123 10.16 -11.99 15.79
CA LEU A 123 11.41 -11.68 15.09
C LEU A 123 12.52 -11.36 16.09
N ALA A 124 13.72 -11.87 15.80
CA ALA A 124 14.93 -11.43 16.49
C ALA A 124 15.34 -10.02 16.04
N ALA A 125 16.13 -9.31 16.86
CA ALA A 125 16.63 -7.97 16.54
C ALA A 125 17.39 -7.90 15.19
N ALA A 126 18.16 -8.96 14.87
CA ALA A 126 18.86 -9.08 13.60
C ALA A 126 17.89 -9.15 12.40
N GLN A 127 16.75 -9.83 12.53
CA GLN A 127 15.73 -9.90 11.48
C GLN A 127 14.99 -8.56 11.36
N ILE A 128 14.71 -7.88 12.48
CA ILE A 128 14.10 -6.53 12.47
C ILE A 128 14.97 -5.54 11.68
N ALA A 129 16.30 -5.65 11.78
CA ALA A 129 17.22 -4.79 11.03
C ALA A 129 17.14 -4.99 9.50
N LEU A 130 16.68 -6.16 9.04
CA LEU A 130 16.50 -6.47 7.62
C LEU A 130 15.18 -5.94 7.04
N LEU A 131 14.22 -5.56 7.88
CA LEU A 131 12.93 -5.06 7.41
C LEU A 131 13.10 -3.75 6.62
N PRO A 132 12.14 -3.41 5.73
CA PRO A 132 12.05 -2.07 5.15
C PRO A 132 12.11 -1.02 6.26
N GLU A 133 12.84 0.07 6.03
CA GLU A 133 13.16 1.06 7.06
C GLU A 133 11.92 1.57 7.81
N ALA A 134 10.85 1.84 7.07
CA ALA A 134 9.56 2.29 7.60
C ALA A 134 8.94 1.32 8.62
N GLN A 135 9.25 0.02 8.55
CA GLN A 135 8.67 -1.03 9.38
C GLN A 135 9.49 -1.33 10.64
N ARG A 136 10.79 -1.01 10.65
CA ARG A 136 11.72 -1.46 11.71
C ARG A 136 11.27 -1.06 13.10
N LYS A 137 10.95 0.23 13.29
CA LYS A 137 10.52 0.74 14.60
C LYS A 137 9.18 0.16 15.04
N ALA A 138 8.23 0.03 14.11
CA ALA A 138 6.90 -0.54 14.38
C ALA A 138 6.92 -2.05 14.68
N ALA A 139 7.94 -2.76 14.21
CA ALA A 139 8.15 -4.17 14.55
C ALA A 139 8.44 -4.38 16.04
N SER A 140 9.19 -3.47 16.67
CA SER A 140 9.50 -3.51 18.10
C SER A 140 8.53 -2.72 18.98
N ASP A 141 7.92 -1.65 18.46
CA ASP A 141 7.08 -0.73 19.21
C ASP A 141 5.81 -0.39 18.42
N VAL A 142 4.66 -0.91 18.87
CA VAL A 142 3.36 -0.66 18.23
C VAL A 142 2.97 0.83 18.24
N GLY A 143 3.45 1.60 19.23
CA GLY A 143 3.21 3.05 19.30
C GLY A 143 3.86 3.83 18.17
N ALA A 144 4.90 3.27 17.52
CA ALA A 144 5.58 3.91 16.41
C ALA A 144 4.78 3.91 15.10
N ILE A 145 3.74 3.07 14.97
CA ILE A 145 2.93 2.93 13.75
C ILE A 145 2.37 4.29 13.30
N LYS A 146 1.84 5.09 14.23
CA LYS A 146 1.25 6.41 13.94
C LYS A 146 2.25 7.40 13.32
N ALA A 147 3.55 7.21 13.58
CA ALA A 147 4.60 8.10 13.07
C ALA A 147 5.13 7.70 11.67
N ILE A 148 4.69 6.56 11.12
CA ILE A 148 5.06 6.17 9.75
C ILE A 148 4.41 7.13 8.75
N ALA A 149 5.23 7.78 7.93
CA ALA A 149 4.78 8.81 7.00
C ALA A 149 4.07 8.24 5.76
N ASP A 150 4.58 7.12 5.22
CA ASP A 150 3.97 6.46 4.07
C ASP A 150 2.68 5.72 4.47
N PRO A 151 1.50 6.08 3.91
CA PRO A 151 0.22 5.52 4.33
C PRO A 151 0.11 4.00 4.13
N LEU A 152 0.68 3.47 3.05
CA LEU A 152 0.68 2.02 2.81
C LEU A 152 1.52 1.31 3.86
N SER A 153 2.75 1.79 4.10
CA SER A 153 3.63 1.25 5.13
C SER A 153 2.99 1.31 6.52
N GLN A 154 2.25 2.38 6.84
CA GLN A 154 1.53 2.50 8.10
C GLN A 154 0.42 1.43 8.24
N LEU A 155 -0.35 1.18 7.17
CA LEU A 155 -1.36 0.13 7.18
C LEU A 155 -0.75 -1.28 7.24
N VAL A 156 0.36 -1.52 6.54
CA VAL A 156 1.11 -2.77 6.64
C VAL A 156 1.55 -3.01 8.09
N ALA A 157 2.11 -1.98 8.74
CA ALA A 157 2.55 -2.08 10.13
C ALA A 157 1.39 -2.38 11.09
N ALA A 158 0.25 -1.72 10.89
CA ALA A 158 -0.97 -1.97 11.65
C ALA A 158 -1.48 -3.41 11.45
N GLY A 159 -1.50 -3.90 10.20
CA GLY A 159 -1.91 -5.26 9.86
C GLY A 159 -0.96 -6.32 10.45
N ALA A 160 0.35 -6.11 10.37
CA ALA A 160 1.35 -7.00 10.97
C ALA A 160 1.24 -7.03 12.50
N ALA A 161 1.03 -5.87 13.14
CA ALA A 161 0.76 -5.81 14.58
C ALA A 161 -0.55 -6.51 14.96
N LEU A 162 -1.59 -6.41 14.14
CA LEU A 162 -2.86 -7.13 14.32
C LEU A 162 -2.65 -8.65 14.23
N LYS A 163 -1.98 -9.13 13.18
CA LYS A 163 -1.65 -10.55 13.00
C LYS A 163 -0.82 -11.12 14.16
N ALA A 164 0.10 -10.31 14.69
CA ALA A 164 0.93 -10.65 15.86
C ALA A 164 0.19 -10.55 17.21
N GLY A 165 -1.10 -10.16 17.24
CA GLY A 165 -1.85 -9.96 18.48
C GLY A 165 -1.40 -8.75 19.32
N ARG A 166 -0.64 -7.82 18.73
CA ARG A 166 -0.09 -6.62 19.40
C ARG A 166 -0.89 -5.35 19.14
N ALA A 167 -1.85 -5.37 18.21
CA ALA A 167 -2.64 -4.18 17.85
C ALA A 167 -3.46 -3.66 19.05
N THR A 168 -3.38 -2.35 19.26
CA THR A 168 -4.14 -1.63 20.30
C THR A 168 -5.42 -0.99 19.71
N PRO A 169 -6.36 -0.49 20.54
CA PRO A 169 -7.47 0.31 20.06
C PRO A 169 -7.03 1.51 19.20
N GLU A 170 -5.93 2.17 19.57
CA GLU A 170 -5.35 3.29 18.82
C GLU A 170 -4.78 2.84 17.47
N THR A 171 -4.27 1.61 17.38
CA THR A 171 -3.80 1.01 16.12
C THR A 171 -4.96 0.87 15.14
N LEU A 172 -6.10 0.34 15.61
CA LEU A 172 -7.32 0.17 14.81
C LEU A 172 -7.88 1.52 14.34
N VAL A 173 -7.90 2.53 15.22
CA VAL A 173 -8.32 3.90 14.87
C VAL A 173 -7.40 4.48 13.82
N THR A 174 -6.08 4.45 14.05
CA THR A 174 -5.08 4.96 13.11
C THR A 174 -5.25 4.32 11.74
N ALA A 175 -5.34 2.99 11.65
CA ALA A 175 -5.51 2.30 10.38
C ALA A 175 -6.83 2.65 9.66
N THR A 176 -7.92 2.83 10.41
CA THR A 176 -9.20 3.29 9.84
C THR A 176 -9.06 4.68 9.21
N GLU A 177 -8.45 5.63 9.93
CA GLU A 177 -8.32 7.00 9.45
C GLU A 177 -7.34 7.09 8.28
N THR A 178 -6.26 6.32 8.30
CA THR A 178 -5.30 6.23 7.19
C THR A 178 -5.95 5.69 5.92
N ALA A 179 -6.68 4.57 6.01
CA ALA A 179 -7.39 4.01 4.85
C ALA A 179 -8.49 4.96 4.34
N SER A 180 -9.19 5.64 5.25
CA SER A 180 -10.21 6.64 4.90
C SER A 180 -9.61 7.85 4.19
N ALA A 181 -8.49 8.39 4.68
CA ALA A 181 -7.84 9.56 4.10
C ALA A 181 -7.29 9.30 2.69
N GLN A 182 -6.90 8.06 2.38
CA GLN A 182 -6.43 7.67 1.05
C GLN A 182 -7.55 7.28 0.09
N GLY A 183 -8.81 7.17 0.55
CA GLY A 183 -9.90 6.66 -0.28
C GLY A 183 -9.77 5.16 -0.62
N TRP A 184 -9.04 4.41 0.20
CA TRP A 184 -8.84 2.98 0.04
C TRP A 184 -10.03 2.20 0.64
N SER A 185 -11.14 2.19 -0.10
CA SER A 185 -12.43 1.63 0.33
C SER A 185 -12.36 0.17 0.81
N HIS A 186 -11.59 -0.67 0.13
CA HIS A 186 -11.46 -2.08 0.49
C HIS A 186 -10.67 -2.25 1.79
N ALA A 187 -9.56 -1.53 1.95
CA ALA A 187 -8.83 -1.53 3.21
C ALA A 187 -9.68 -0.95 4.35
N LEU A 188 -10.39 0.14 4.09
CA LEU A 188 -11.28 0.79 5.05
C LEU A 188 -12.39 -0.16 5.53
N LEU A 189 -13.01 -0.92 4.63
CA LEU A 189 -14.02 -1.92 5.00
C LEU A 189 -13.45 -2.98 5.95
N GLY A 190 -12.24 -3.48 5.70
CA GLY A 190 -11.57 -4.44 6.58
C GLY A 190 -11.38 -3.90 8.00
N TRP A 191 -10.84 -2.69 8.12
CA TRP A 191 -10.61 -2.05 9.43
C TRP A 191 -11.91 -1.66 10.16
N LEU A 192 -12.92 -1.18 9.43
CA LEU A 192 -14.23 -0.88 10.01
C LEU A 192 -14.92 -2.13 10.54
N SER A 193 -14.84 -3.24 9.80
CA SER A 193 -15.45 -4.52 10.20
C SER A 193 -14.87 -5.01 11.53
N LEU A 194 -13.54 -5.03 11.64
CA LEU A 194 -12.84 -5.42 12.88
C LEU A 194 -13.23 -4.54 14.08
N ARG A 195 -13.33 -3.22 13.87
CA ARG A 195 -13.75 -2.29 14.93
C ARG A 195 -15.20 -2.51 15.33
N ALA A 196 -16.09 -2.79 14.38
CA ALA A 196 -17.50 -3.05 14.65
C ALA A 196 -17.67 -4.35 15.44
N GLU A 197 -16.94 -5.41 15.09
CA GLU A 197 -16.93 -6.67 15.83
C GLU A 197 -16.44 -6.48 17.27
N ARG A 198 -15.36 -5.73 17.47
CA ARG A 198 -14.84 -5.43 18.81
C ARG A 198 -15.82 -4.60 19.63
N ALA A 199 -16.45 -3.58 19.04
CA ALA A 199 -17.45 -2.77 19.71
C ALA A 199 -18.64 -3.63 20.20
N ARG A 200 -19.15 -4.54 19.36
CA ARG A 200 -20.18 -5.50 19.76
C ARG A 200 -19.72 -6.41 20.90
N ALA A 201 -18.50 -6.93 20.82
CA ALA A 201 -17.94 -7.80 21.87
C ALA A 201 -17.80 -7.09 23.23
N LEU A 202 -17.61 -5.77 23.22
CA LEU A 202 -17.55 -4.92 24.41
C LEU A 202 -18.92 -4.36 24.85
N GLY A 203 -20.00 -4.66 24.12
CA GLY A 203 -21.34 -4.14 24.40
C GLY A 203 -21.58 -2.69 23.97
N ASP A 204 -20.66 -2.07 23.22
CA ASP A 204 -20.81 -0.72 22.69
C ASP A 204 -21.64 -0.75 21.40
N VAL A 205 -22.96 -0.82 21.59
CA VAL A 205 -23.95 -0.91 20.49
C VAL A 205 -23.95 0.35 19.63
N ASP A 206 -23.75 1.52 20.23
CA ASP A 206 -23.78 2.81 19.54
C ASP A 206 -22.59 2.93 18.58
N LEU A 207 -21.38 2.61 19.04
CA LEU A 207 -20.19 2.59 18.19
C LEU A 207 -20.32 1.53 17.08
N ALA A 208 -20.77 0.32 17.41
CA ALA A 208 -20.97 -0.73 16.42
C ALA A 208 -21.93 -0.29 15.31
N THR A 209 -23.05 0.34 15.67
CA THR A 209 -24.05 0.84 14.71
C THR A 209 -23.48 1.99 13.87
N ALA A 210 -22.72 2.90 14.48
CA ALA A 210 -22.07 3.98 13.74
C ALA A 210 -21.06 3.47 12.70
N LEU A 211 -20.27 2.45 13.06
CA LEU A 211 -19.31 1.82 12.14
C LEU A 211 -20.03 1.06 11.00
N GLN A 212 -21.13 0.36 11.29
CA GLN A 212 -21.96 -0.29 10.27
C GLN A 212 -22.52 0.71 9.25
N ARG A 213 -22.98 1.89 9.70
CA ARG A 213 -23.45 2.94 8.77
C ARG A 213 -22.34 3.41 7.83
N ARG A 214 -21.10 3.52 8.31
CA ARG A 214 -19.94 3.86 7.46
C ARG A 214 -19.64 2.76 6.44
N MET A 215 -19.71 1.48 6.84
CA MET A 215 -19.52 0.36 5.92
C MET A 215 -20.60 0.35 4.83
N ALA A 216 -21.87 0.50 5.22
CA ALA A 216 -23.00 0.53 4.29
C ALA A 216 -22.87 1.68 3.27
N LEU A 217 -22.35 2.84 3.68
CA LEU A 217 -22.07 3.96 2.77
C LEU A 217 -21.03 3.60 1.70
N ILE A 218 -19.98 2.86 2.07
CA ILE A 218 -18.93 2.42 1.14
C ILE A 218 -19.50 1.37 0.18
N GLU A 219 -20.25 0.40 0.71
CA GLU A 219 -20.87 -0.68 -0.05
C GLU A 219 -21.93 -0.17 -1.04
N SER A 220 -22.72 0.83 -0.64
CA SER A 220 -23.67 1.50 -1.54
C SER A 220 -22.99 2.48 -2.51
N GLN A 221 -21.67 2.68 -2.38
CA GLN A 221 -20.91 3.65 -3.16
C GLN A 221 -21.50 5.07 -3.05
N GLY A 222 -21.98 5.43 -1.86
CA GLY A 222 -22.63 6.72 -1.63
C GLY A 222 -24.04 6.85 -2.19
N GLN A 223 -24.60 5.80 -2.80
CA GLN A 223 -25.98 5.82 -3.25
C GLN A 223 -26.89 5.87 -2.02
N PRO A 224 -27.86 6.80 -1.99
CA PRO A 224 -28.86 6.83 -0.93
C PRO A 224 -29.64 5.51 -0.97
N ALA A 225 -29.87 4.91 0.20
CA ALA A 225 -30.76 3.76 0.31
C ALA A 225 -32.08 4.13 -0.38
N ALA A 226 -32.51 3.31 -1.35
CA ALA A 226 -33.64 3.61 -2.21
C ALA A 226 -34.95 3.78 -1.41
N ALA A 227 -35.19 4.98 -0.90
CA ALA A 227 -36.51 5.45 -0.58
C ALA A 227 -37.13 6.01 -1.87
N SER A 228 -38.28 5.45 -2.28
CA SER A 228 -39.28 6.02 -3.21
C SER A 228 -39.40 5.52 -4.67
N ALA A 229 -38.56 4.62 -5.21
CA ALA A 229 -38.84 4.09 -6.56
C ALA A 229 -40.16 3.26 -6.63
N ASN A 230 -40.61 2.70 -5.50
CA ASN A 230 -41.91 2.04 -5.38
C ASN A 230 -43.04 2.93 -4.81
N GLY A 231 -42.72 4.08 -4.22
CA GLY A 231 -43.72 5.04 -3.74
C GLY A 231 -44.28 5.88 -4.89
N ALA A 232 -43.41 6.44 -5.72
CA ALA A 232 -43.81 7.28 -6.85
C ALA A 232 -44.61 6.51 -7.93
N ARG A 233 -44.31 5.22 -8.13
CA ARG A 233 -45.09 4.36 -9.05
C ARG A 233 -46.45 3.95 -8.50
N ALA A 234 -46.63 3.90 -7.18
CA ALA A 234 -47.92 3.60 -6.56
C ALA A 234 -48.83 4.83 -6.62
N ASP A 235 -48.28 6.02 -6.37
CA ASP A 235 -49.02 7.28 -6.42
C ASP A 235 -49.45 7.65 -7.84
N GLU A 236 -48.59 7.46 -8.86
CA GLU A 236 -48.98 7.71 -10.27
C GLU A 236 -50.05 6.72 -10.77
N LYS A 237 -50.06 5.47 -10.27
CA LYS A 237 -51.10 4.48 -10.62
C LYS A 237 -52.44 4.80 -9.95
N SER A 238 -52.41 5.32 -8.73
CA SER A 238 -53.61 5.73 -7.98
C SER A 238 -54.26 6.97 -8.61
N GLU A 239 -53.46 7.95 -9.04
CA GLU A 239 -53.96 9.16 -9.68
C GLU A 239 -54.57 8.89 -11.07
N LYS A 240 -53.94 8.04 -11.89
CA LYS A 240 -54.49 7.64 -13.20
C LYS A 240 -55.74 6.76 -13.11
N ALA A 241 -55.93 6.04 -12.00
CA ALA A 241 -57.15 5.25 -11.76
C ALA A 241 -58.34 6.12 -11.33
N SER A 242 -58.08 7.24 -10.66
CA SER A 242 -59.11 8.22 -10.24
C SER A 242 -59.65 9.03 -11.43
N VAL A 243 -58.78 9.41 -12.38
CA VAL A 243 -59.15 10.22 -13.56
C VAL A 243 -59.91 9.44 -14.64
N ARG A 244 -60.00 8.10 -14.55
CA ARG A 244 -60.61 7.22 -15.57
C ARG A 244 -62.00 6.69 -15.24
N ARG A 245 -62.69 7.21 -14.23
CA ARG A 245 -64.11 6.90 -13.98
C ARG A 245 -65.02 7.94 -14.66
N PRO A 246 -65.71 7.60 -15.77
CA PRO A 246 -66.85 8.36 -16.26
C PRO A 246 -68.10 8.15 -15.40
#